data_AF-A0A7Z9LQS3-F1
#
_entry.id   AF-A0A7Z9LQS3-F1
#
_cell.length_a   1.000
_cell.length_b   1.000
_cell.length_c   1.000
_cell.angle_alpha   90.00
_cell.angle_beta   90.00
_cell.angle_gamma   90.00
#
_symmetry.space_group_name_H-M   'P 1'
#
loop_
_entity.id
_entity.type
_entity.pdbx_description
1 polymer ?
#
loop_
_entity_poly.entity_id
_entity_poly.type
_entity_poly.pdbx_seq_one_letter_code
_entity_poly.pdbx_strand_id
1 'polypeptide(L)'
;MFGINIQEILILMVVIGVLSSTGLWPRVIQGLRELRGDPSEPMNPQDMEMAYKILGLSPSSSWDEIEKAYKQKAKVHHPDKGGDEDAMRVLNDVYAKLKKAKKV
;
A
#
# COMPACT_ATOMS: atom_id res chain seq x y z
N MET A 1 -25.05 -11.55 22.93
CA MET A 1 -26.12 -11.18 21.98
C MET A 1 -26.35 -9.68 22.13
N PHE A 2 -25.72 -8.85 21.29
CA PHE A 2 -25.94 -7.40 21.32
C PHE A 2 -27.24 -7.10 20.58
N GLY A 3 -28.32 -6.88 21.33
CA GLY A 3 -29.60 -6.45 20.76
C GLY A 3 -29.52 -4.98 20.41
N ILE A 4 -29.21 -4.66 19.15
CA ILE A 4 -29.22 -3.28 18.66
C ILE A 4 -30.66 -2.76 18.74
N ASN A 5 -30.86 -1.66 19.47
CA ASN A 5 -32.18 -1.06 19.66
C ASN A 5 -32.68 -0.42 18.35
N ILE A 6 -33.94 -0.64 18.00
CA ILE A 6 -34.56 -0.08 16.78
C ILE A 6 -34.49 1.46 16.79
N GLN A 7 -34.60 2.10 17.95
CA GLN A 7 -34.43 3.56 18.10
C GLN A 7 -33.02 4.02 17.69
N GLU A 8 -31.99 3.24 18.03
CA GLU A 8 -30.60 3.53 17.65
C GLU A 8 -30.39 3.44 16.14
N ILE A 9 -31.00 2.43 15.50
CA ILE A 9 -30.98 2.26 14.04
C ILE A 9 -31.68 3.43 13.35
N LEU A 10 -32.80 3.90 13.88
CA LEU A 10 -33.52 5.06 13.34
C LEU A 10 -32.71 6.35 13.46
N ILE A 11 -32.05 6.58 14.61
CA ILE A 11 -31.16 7.73 14.79
C ILE A 11 -30.00 7.67 13.80
N LEU A 12 -29.37 6.49 13.63
CA LEU A 12 -28.30 6.31 12.65
C LEU A 12 -28.77 6.58 11.21
N MET A 13 -29.96 6.12 10.82
CA MET A 13 -30.51 6.38 9.49
C MET A 13 -30.76 7.87 9.25
N VAL A 14 -31.27 8.60 10.24
CA VAL A 14 -31.48 10.05 10.13
C VAL A 14 -30.14 10.79 10.04
N VAL A 15 -29.15 10.43 10.86
CA VAL A 15 -27.81 11.02 10.83
C VAL A 15 -27.13 10.76 9.49
N ILE A 16 -27.17 9.53 8.97
CA ILE A 16 -26.64 9.18 7.65
C ILE A 16 -27.39 9.93 6.54
N GLY A 17 -28.71 10.08 6.65
CA GLY A 17 -29.53 10.85 5.71
C GLY A 17 -29.14 12.33 5.67
N VAL A 18 -28.94 12.96 6.83
CA VAL A 18 -28.52 14.37 6.96
C VAL A 18 -27.08 14.57 6.44
N LEU A 19 -26.16 13.66 6.76
CA LEU A 19 -24.78 13.68 6.25
C LEU A 19 -24.72 13.47 4.72
N SER A 20 -25.63 12.66 4.18
CA SER A 20 -25.77 12.43 2.74
C SER A 20 -26.39 13.64 2.03
N SER A 21 -27.41 14.25 2.64
CA SER A 21 -28.12 15.45 2.13
C SER A 21 -27.22 16.69 2.06
N THR A 22 -26.27 16.82 2.98
CA THR A 22 -25.35 17.97 3.05
C THR A 22 -24.14 17.84 2.12
N GLY A 23 -23.99 16.71 1.41
CA GLY A 23 -22.84 16.45 0.53
C GLY A 23 -21.51 16.27 1.28
N LEU A 24 -21.55 16.17 2.61
CA LEU A 24 -20.38 15.88 3.44
C LEU A 24 -20.00 14.40 3.37
N TRP A 25 -20.95 13.48 3.20
CA TRP A 25 -20.67 12.05 3.13
C TRP A 25 -19.67 11.65 2.02
N PRO A 26 -19.81 12.14 0.77
CA PRO A 26 -18.78 11.95 -0.27
C PRO A 26 -17.41 12.50 0.12
N ARG A 27 -17.36 13.67 0.78
CA ARG A 27 -16.11 14.34 1.19
C ARG A 27 -15.40 13.58 2.31
N VAL A 28 -16.14 13.06 3.29
CA VAL A 28 -15.59 12.25 4.38
C VAL A 28 -15.10 10.90 3.88
N ILE A 29 -15.85 10.24 2.98
CA ILE A 29 -15.39 9.00 2.34
C ILE A 29 -14.15 9.25 1.49
N GLN A 30 -14.09 10.38 0.77
CA GLN A 30 -12.93 10.75 -0.04
C GLN A 30 -11.69 11.01 0.83
N GLY A 31 -11.83 11.80 1.91
CA GLY A 31 -10.74 12.03 2.85
C GLY A 31 -10.28 10.74 3.55
N LEU A 32 -11.21 9.85 3.90
CA LEU A 32 -10.87 8.54 4.47
C LEU A 32 -10.21 7.62 3.44
N ARG A 33 -10.59 7.69 2.16
CA ARG A 33 -9.96 6.96 1.06
C ARG A 33 -8.52 7.44 0.85
N GLU A 34 -8.29 8.75 0.90
CA GLU A 34 -6.97 9.36 0.80
C GLU A 34 -6.07 8.95 1.99
N LEU A 35 -6.60 8.97 3.22
CA LEU A 35 -5.86 8.53 4.42
C LEU A 35 -5.59 7.01 4.45
N ARG A 36 -6.49 6.21 3.86
CA ARG A 36 -6.34 4.75 3.79
C ARG A 36 -5.36 4.30 2.70
N GLY A 37 -5.07 5.17 1.73
CA GLY A 37 -4.32 4.84 0.52
C GLY A 37 -5.11 3.84 -0.33
N ASP A 38 -5.65 4.29 -1.46
CA ASP A 38 -6.32 3.38 -2.37
C ASP A 38 -5.30 2.39 -2.96
N PRO A 39 -5.43 1.06 -2.75
CA PRO A 39 -4.54 0.08 -3.36
C PRO A 39 -4.60 0.05 -4.89
N SER A 40 -5.53 0.79 -5.52
CA SER A 40 -5.76 0.79 -6.97
C SER A 40 -5.05 1.91 -7.74
N GLU A 41 -4.29 2.80 -7.09
CA GLU A 41 -3.44 3.71 -7.85
C GLU A 41 -2.24 2.94 -8.43
N PRO A 42 -2.05 2.97 -9.77
CA PRO A 42 -0.85 2.44 -10.37
C PRO A 42 0.34 3.20 -9.81
N MET A 43 1.37 2.46 -9.40
CA MET A 43 2.57 3.05 -8.81
C MET A 43 3.10 4.17 -9.72
N ASN A 44 3.39 5.34 -9.15
CA ASN A 44 3.94 6.46 -9.90
C ASN A 44 5.22 6.01 -10.63
N PRO A 45 5.42 6.34 -11.93
CA PRO A 45 6.66 6.05 -12.65
C PRO A 45 7.95 6.42 -11.89
N GLN A 46 7.92 7.50 -11.11
CA GLN A 46 9.05 7.94 -10.30
C GLN A 46 9.39 6.95 -9.17
N ASP A 47 8.36 6.42 -8.49
CA ASP A 47 8.53 5.41 -7.43
C ASP A 47 9.02 4.08 -7.98
N MET A 48 8.57 3.72 -9.20
CA MET A 48 9.11 2.58 -9.93
C MET A 48 10.60 2.77 -10.24
N GLU A 49 11.00 3.92 -10.78
CA GLU A 49 12.40 4.19 -11.08
C GLU A 49 13.28 4.16 -9.82
N MET A 50 12.79 4.72 -8.71
CA MET A 50 13.48 4.67 -7.42
C MET A 50 13.59 3.23 -6.90
N ALA A 51 12.54 2.41 -7.03
CA ALA A 51 12.55 0.99 -6.70
C ALA A 51 13.61 0.20 -7.50
N TYR A 52 13.72 0.43 -8.81
CA TYR A 52 14.77 -0.16 -9.64
C TYR A 52 16.17 0.32 -9.23
N LYS A 53 16.34 1.61 -8.93
CA LYS A 53 17.61 2.16 -8.42
C LYS A 53 18.02 1.54 -7.09
N ILE A 54 17.08 1.34 -6.15
CA ILE A 54 17.34 0.67 -4.87
C ILE A 54 17.81 -0.77 -5.10
N LEU A 55 17.23 -1.48 -6.08
CA LEU A 55 17.69 -2.81 -6.49
C LEU A 55 18.96 -2.79 -7.33
N GLY A 56 19.34 -1.65 -7.90
CA GLY A 56 20.50 -1.53 -8.79
C GLY A 56 20.22 -2.10 -10.18
N LEU A 57 18.97 -2.02 -10.63
CA LEU A 57 18.48 -2.57 -11.88
C LEU A 57 18.02 -1.45 -12.82
N SER A 58 17.89 -1.81 -14.10
CA SER A 58 17.29 -0.93 -15.10
C SER A 58 15.75 -1.00 -15.00
N PRO A 59 15.01 0.08 -15.29
CA PRO A 59 13.56 0.02 -15.43
C PRO A 59 13.09 -0.96 -16.53
N SER A 60 13.97 -1.33 -17.45
CA SER A 60 13.72 -2.35 -18.48
C SER A 60 14.01 -3.79 -18.01
N SER A 61 14.44 -3.98 -16.76
CA SER A 61 14.81 -5.32 -16.25
C SER A 61 13.61 -6.27 -16.19
N SER A 62 13.89 -7.54 -16.46
CA SER A 62 12.91 -8.62 -16.40
C SER A 62 12.58 -9.00 -14.96
N TRP A 63 11.46 -9.71 -14.75
CA TRP A 63 11.09 -10.17 -13.40
C TRP A 63 12.14 -11.11 -12.79
N ASP A 64 12.77 -11.94 -13.62
CA ASP A 64 13.84 -12.87 -13.19
C ASP A 64 15.07 -12.11 -12.63
N GLU A 65 15.43 -10.98 -13.25
CA GLU A 65 16.52 -10.11 -12.79
C GLU A 65 16.18 -9.43 -11.45
N ILE A 66 14.93 -8.96 -11.30
CA ILE A 66 14.43 -8.37 -10.04
C ILE A 66 14.53 -9.39 -8.90
N GLU A 67 14.08 -10.61 -9.14
CA GLU A 67 14.13 -11.68 -8.13
C GLU A 67 15.56 -12.08 -7.77
N LYS A 68 16.46 -12.17 -8.77
CA LYS A 68 17.88 -12.45 -8.54
C LYS A 68 18.56 -11.35 -7.72
N ALA A 69 18.37 -10.09 -8.09
CA ALA A 69 18.97 -8.95 -7.37
C ALA A 69 18.46 -8.86 -5.94
N TYR A 70 17.14 -9.06 -5.74
CA TYR A 70 16.54 -9.12 -4.41
C TYR A 70 17.18 -10.22 -3.55
N LYS A 71 17.27 -11.46 -4.06
CA LYS A 71 17.86 -12.59 -3.32
C LYS A 71 19.33 -12.35 -2.98
N GLN A 72 20.08 -11.70 -3.86
CA GLN A 72 21.49 -11.36 -3.61
C GLN A 72 21.60 -10.31 -2.49
N LYS A 73 20.84 -9.21 -2.57
CA LYS A 73 20.85 -8.14 -1.56
C LYS A 73 20.32 -8.61 -0.20
N ALA A 74 19.26 -9.41 -0.17
CA ALA A 74 18.69 -9.96 1.06
C ALA A 74 19.68 -10.88 1.81
N LYS A 75 20.56 -11.59 1.10
CA LYS A 75 21.62 -12.41 1.72
C LYS A 75 22.71 -11.57 2.37
N VAL A 76 22.96 -10.36 1.85
CA VAL A 76 23.98 -9.43 2.34
C VAL A 76 23.46 -8.64 3.54
N HIS A 77 22.22 -8.15 3.47
CA HIS A 77 21.59 -7.35 4.53
C HIS A 77 20.82 -8.18 5.57
N HIS A 78 21.03 -9.50 5.62
CA HIS A 78 20.28 -10.34 6.55
C HIS A 78 20.62 -10.01 8.01
N PRO A 79 19.63 -9.74 8.88
CA PRO A 79 19.88 -9.34 10.27
C PRO A 79 20.66 -10.40 11.05
N ASP A 80 20.40 -11.70 10.83
CA ASP A 80 21.17 -12.79 11.44
C ASP A 80 22.67 -12.80 11.11
N LYS A 81 23.10 -12.06 10.07
CA LYS A 81 24.52 -11.96 9.67
C LYS A 81 25.14 -10.61 10.04
N GLY A 82 24.48 -9.83 10.90
CA GLY A 82 24.90 -8.47 11.25
C GLY A 82 24.52 -7.42 10.20
N GLY A 83 23.53 -7.74 9.35
CA GLY A 83 22.96 -6.80 8.39
C GLY A 83 21.97 -5.83 9.04
N ASP A 84 21.68 -4.74 8.31
CA ASP A 84 20.79 -3.68 8.75
C ASP A 84 19.31 -4.05 8.52
N GLU A 85 18.54 -4.06 9.61
CA GLU A 85 17.13 -4.47 9.61
C GLU A 85 16.25 -3.49 8.80
N ASP A 86 16.58 -2.20 8.82
CA ASP A 86 15.89 -1.17 8.05
C ASP A 86 16.20 -1.30 6.55
N ALA A 87 17.44 -1.62 6.18
CA ALA A 87 17.80 -1.91 4.80
C ALA A 87 17.03 -3.13 4.26
N MET A 88 16.88 -4.18 5.08
CA MET A 88 16.09 -5.37 4.74
C MET A 88 14.59 -5.01 4.59
N ARG A 89 14.05 -4.18 5.49
CA ARG A 89 12.66 -3.71 5.43
C ARG A 89 12.38 -2.92 4.15
N VAL A 90 13.26 -1.98 3.79
CA VAL A 90 13.15 -1.20 2.55
C VAL A 90 13.23 -2.11 1.32
N LEU A 91 14.15 -3.07 1.32
CA LEU A 91 14.30 -4.04 0.23
C LEU A 91 13.02 -4.86 0.01
N ASN A 92 12.39 -5.32 1.09
CA ASN A 92 11.14 -6.08 1.05
C ASN A 92 9.97 -5.23 0.52
N ASP A 93 9.85 -3.98 0.97
CA ASP A 93 8.79 -3.06 0.53
C ASP A 93 8.89 -2.75 -0.96
N VAL A 94 10.10 -2.43 -1.42
CA VAL A 94 10.42 -2.20 -2.84
C VAL A 94 10.08 -3.42 -3.71
N TYR A 95 10.47 -4.62 -3.27
CA TYR A 95 10.16 -5.85 -3.98
C TYR A 95 8.64 -6.12 -4.05
N ALA A 96 7.91 -5.93 -2.95
CA ALA A 96 6.46 -6.11 -2.92
C ALA A 96 5.73 -5.15 -3.87
N LYS A 97 6.17 -3.89 -3.91
CA LYS A 97 5.66 -2.85 -4.81
C LYS A 97 5.89 -3.21 -6.28
N LEU A 98 7.12 -3.59 -6.65
CA LEU A 98 7.44 -4.02 -8.02
C LEU A 98 6.66 -5.28 -8.43
N LYS A 99 6.51 -6.23 -7.51
CA LYS A 99 5.72 -7.45 -7.74
C LYS A 99 4.27 -7.13 -8.08
N LYS A 100 3.66 -6.19 -7.35
CA LYS A 100 2.27 -5.78 -7.59
C LYS A 100 2.13 -5.05 -8.93
N ALA A 101 3.07 -4.16 -9.27
CA ALA A 101 3.06 -3.41 -10.52
C ALA A 101 3.24 -4.28 -11.77
N LYS A 102 4.12 -5.30 -11.73
CA LYS A 102 4.32 -6.24 -12.86
C LYS A 102 3.27 -7.36 -12.96
N LYS A 103 2.48 -7.60 -11.92
CA LYS A 103 1.43 -8.65 -11.90
C LYS A 103 0.08 -8.15 -12.45
N VAL A 104 0.07 -6.98 -13.09
CA VAL A 104 -1.07 -6.41 -13.82
C VAL A 104 -1.06 -6.90 -15.26
#